data_AF-A0A1G3AIJ9-F1
#
_entry.id   AF-A0A1G3AIJ9-F1
#
_cell.length_a   1.000
_cell.length_b   1.000
_cell.length_c   1.000
_cell.angle_alpha   90.00
_cell.angle_beta   90.00
_cell.angle_gamma   90.00
#
_symmetry.space_group_name_H-M   'P 1'
#
loop_
_entity.id
_entity.type
_entity.pdbx_description
1 polymer ?
#
loop_
_entity_poly.entity_id
_entity_poly.type
_entity_poly.pdbx_seq_one_letter_code
_entity_poly.pdbx_strand_id
1 'polypeptide(L)'
;MYAAGVDHDTIARLLDWAQKEALRPNGDFYIPGEPPEYKDMQRVYRPATFGKVAAWIDHPVIRQPGVVKRILQYQHKPSGGVFNYIGDDPNHVQQQPAIGSLNTTFFGHLMLALDMRSEALAAGEWVRAWVDANRDCLAAGLLYTQMTPGGELVTQIGPGERIGKRVDLQRPKQEFWHVGTAMAYLAVLYDVMCTQWDEAEEKARPFLDAALALLDFEARMPLDTYLWPSKCKVGWGVGELLRVLVEHGLGDEETVRRTYQVAERVAVFTFMDNQLPHGGWAGMHYPLSDEIPEIAYSYKPLKNTLWVPPERVANPQTIFLPGEEITGEFLGEMKSIEQGVAAWLMASGRS
;
A
#
# COMPACT_ATOMS: atom_id res chain seq x y z
N MET A 1 -8.42 -11.97 3.43
CA MET A 1 -8.59 -13.31 4.06
C MET A 1 -8.09 -13.34 5.49
N TYR A 2 -6.78 -13.17 5.74
CA TYR A 2 -6.23 -13.17 7.11
C TYR A 2 -6.95 -12.18 8.05
N ALA A 3 -7.08 -10.92 7.63
CA ALA A 3 -7.79 -9.88 8.39
C ALA A 3 -9.28 -10.17 8.64
N ALA A 4 -9.91 -11.00 7.79
CA ALA A 4 -11.30 -11.41 7.92
C ALA A 4 -11.46 -12.66 8.82
N GLY A 5 -10.38 -13.14 9.45
CA GLY A 5 -10.41 -14.30 10.34
C GLY A 5 -10.62 -15.62 9.60
N VAL A 6 -10.28 -15.71 8.30
CA VAL A 6 -10.28 -16.98 7.59
C VAL A 6 -9.26 -17.91 8.23
N ASP A 7 -9.66 -19.17 8.42
CA ASP A 7 -8.84 -20.22 8.99
C ASP A 7 -7.45 -20.34 8.32
N HIS A 8 -6.42 -20.53 9.16
CA HIS A 8 -5.03 -20.56 8.71
C HIS A 8 -4.73 -21.73 7.77
N ASP A 9 -5.35 -22.90 7.95
CA ASP A 9 -5.16 -24.05 7.05
C ASP A 9 -5.73 -23.75 5.66
N THR A 10 -6.84 -23.02 5.61
CA THR A 10 -7.40 -22.56 4.33
C THR A 10 -6.46 -21.59 3.62
N ILE A 11 -5.86 -20.64 4.35
CA ILE A 11 -4.86 -19.71 3.79
C ILE A 11 -3.60 -20.48 3.35
N ALA A 12 -3.12 -21.41 4.15
CA ALA A 12 -1.97 -22.25 3.84
C ALA A 12 -2.15 -23.00 2.50
N ARG A 13 -3.32 -23.60 2.27
CA ARG A 13 -3.64 -24.27 1.00
C ARG A 13 -3.56 -23.36 -0.22
N LEU A 14 -3.91 -22.07 -0.07
CA LEU A 14 -3.76 -21.09 -1.15
C LEU A 14 -2.29 -20.72 -1.37
N LEU A 15 -1.50 -20.63 -0.30
CA LEU A 15 -0.06 -20.38 -0.39
C LEU A 15 0.67 -21.58 -1.03
N ASP A 16 0.29 -22.81 -0.71
CA ASP A 16 0.78 -24.02 -1.37
C ASP A 16 0.46 -24.01 -2.87
N TRP A 17 -0.76 -23.61 -3.23
CA TRP A 17 -1.15 -23.43 -4.63
C TRP A 17 -0.31 -22.35 -5.31
N ALA A 18 -0.13 -21.19 -4.68
CA ALA A 18 0.67 -20.09 -5.22
C ALA A 18 2.14 -20.52 -5.41
N GLN A 19 2.70 -21.26 -4.46
CA GLN A 19 4.02 -21.85 -4.61
C GLN A 19 4.08 -22.78 -5.83
N LYS A 20 3.14 -23.72 -5.95
CA LYS A 20 3.14 -24.70 -7.04
C LYS A 20 2.98 -24.04 -8.42
N GLU A 21 2.04 -23.10 -8.54
CA GLU A 21 1.65 -22.56 -9.85
C GLU A 21 2.46 -21.32 -10.24
N ALA A 22 2.96 -20.52 -9.28
CA ALA A 22 3.59 -19.23 -9.55
C ALA A 22 5.08 -19.14 -9.14
N LEU A 23 5.59 -19.91 -8.17
CA LEU A 23 7.02 -19.85 -7.83
C LEU A 23 7.87 -20.32 -9.00
N ARG A 24 8.85 -19.51 -9.41
CA ARG A 24 9.76 -19.80 -10.53
C ARG A 24 11.16 -20.17 -10.03
N PRO A 25 12.00 -20.80 -10.89
CA PRO A 25 13.35 -21.22 -10.50
C PRO A 25 14.26 -20.08 -10.01
N ASN A 26 14.01 -18.83 -10.43
CA ASN A 26 14.77 -17.67 -9.99
C ASN A 26 14.30 -17.10 -8.64
N GLY A 27 13.26 -17.67 -8.01
CA GLY A 27 12.68 -17.24 -6.74
C GLY A 27 11.54 -16.23 -6.86
N ASP A 28 11.21 -15.78 -8.07
CA ASP A 28 10.08 -14.88 -8.31
C ASP A 28 8.74 -15.62 -8.33
N PHE A 29 7.64 -14.89 -8.09
CA PHE A 29 6.27 -15.39 -8.21
C PHE A 29 5.55 -14.75 -9.40
N TYR A 30 5.22 -15.55 -10.40
CA TYR A 30 4.32 -15.16 -11.50
C TYR A 30 3.80 -16.38 -12.27
N ILE A 31 2.64 -16.22 -12.91
CA ILE A 31 2.05 -17.25 -13.75
C ILE A 31 2.58 -17.06 -15.19
N PRO A 32 3.13 -18.12 -15.83
CA PRO A 32 3.58 -18.04 -17.22
C PRO A 32 2.44 -17.60 -18.16
N GLY A 33 2.76 -16.67 -19.05
CA GLY A 33 1.78 -16.12 -20.01
C GLY A 33 0.97 -14.94 -19.50
N GLU A 34 1.15 -14.51 -18.25
CA GLU A 34 0.58 -13.24 -17.78
C GLU A 34 1.14 -12.05 -18.55
N PRO A 35 0.30 -11.05 -18.90
CA PRO A 35 0.75 -9.82 -19.52
C PRO A 35 1.72 -9.00 -18.64
N PRO A 36 2.56 -8.12 -19.22
CA PRO A 36 3.58 -7.35 -18.50
C PRO A 36 3.03 -6.49 -17.34
N GLU A 37 1.81 -5.95 -17.45
CA GLU A 37 1.18 -5.14 -16.40
C GLU A 37 0.87 -5.95 -15.13
N TYR A 38 0.80 -7.27 -15.23
CA TYR A 38 0.64 -8.18 -14.10
C TYR A 38 1.97 -8.84 -13.74
N LYS A 39 2.70 -9.28 -14.77
CA LYS A 39 3.96 -10.00 -14.62
C LYS A 39 5.04 -9.07 -14.05
N ASP A 40 5.31 -7.94 -14.68
CA ASP A 40 6.51 -7.13 -14.40
C ASP A 40 6.17 -5.92 -13.51
N MET A 41 5.01 -5.28 -13.69
CA MET A 41 4.63 -4.13 -12.84
C MET A 41 4.30 -4.52 -11.39
N GLN A 42 3.92 -5.78 -11.14
CA GLN A 42 3.56 -6.28 -9.80
C GLN A 42 4.52 -7.35 -9.26
N ARG A 43 5.68 -7.52 -9.91
CA ARG A 43 6.57 -8.67 -9.69
C ARG A 43 6.97 -8.87 -8.22
N VAL A 44 7.43 -7.81 -7.53
CA VAL A 44 7.75 -7.90 -6.08
C VAL A 44 6.53 -7.61 -5.19
N TYR A 45 5.59 -6.82 -5.68
CA TYR A 45 4.38 -6.43 -4.95
C TYR A 45 3.59 -7.64 -4.45
N ARG A 46 3.36 -8.63 -5.34
CA ARG A 46 2.61 -9.86 -5.02
C ARG A 46 3.26 -10.67 -3.89
N PRO A 47 4.53 -11.10 -4.00
CA PRO A 47 5.18 -11.84 -2.92
C PRO A 47 5.41 -11.01 -1.66
N ALA A 48 5.56 -9.68 -1.74
CA ALA A 48 5.56 -8.84 -0.55
C ALA A 48 4.20 -8.87 0.19
N THR A 49 3.10 -8.89 -0.56
CA THR A 49 1.74 -8.91 -0.01
C THR A 49 1.38 -10.24 0.64
N PHE A 50 1.42 -11.35 -0.11
CA PHE A 50 1.08 -12.65 0.47
C PHE A 50 2.19 -13.19 1.38
N GLY A 51 3.46 -12.81 1.15
CA GLY A 51 4.60 -13.23 1.96
C GLY A 51 4.50 -12.73 3.40
N LYS A 52 3.92 -11.53 3.59
CA LYS A 52 3.64 -10.99 4.93
C LYS A 52 2.68 -11.92 5.69
N VAL A 53 1.61 -12.35 5.02
CA VAL A 53 0.64 -13.31 5.60
C VAL A 53 1.30 -14.66 5.84
N ALA A 54 2.11 -15.14 4.90
CA ALA A 54 2.87 -16.37 5.06
C ALA A 54 3.78 -16.32 6.31
N ALA A 55 4.43 -15.19 6.57
CA ALA A 55 5.23 -15.00 7.78
C ALA A 55 4.38 -15.04 9.05
N TRP A 56 3.24 -14.35 9.07
CA TRP A 56 2.34 -14.32 10.25
C TRP A 56 1.73 -15.67 10.63
N ILE A 57 1.50 -16.54 9.64
CA ILE A 57 0.95 -17.89 9.89
C ILE A 57 2.03 -18.99 9.90
N ASP A 58 3.30 -18.60 9.92
CA ASP A 58 4.45 -19.52 9.92
C ASP A 58 4.53 -20.47 8.70
N HIS A 59 4.01 -20.03 7.55
CA HIS A 59 3.99 -20.85 6.34
C HIS A 59 5.40 -20.99 5.70
N PRO A 60 5.83 -22.20 5.31
CA PRO A 60 7.18 -22.45 4.82
C PRO A 60 7.51 -21.78 3.48
N VAL A 61 6.51 -21.38 2.69
CA VAL A 61 6.71 -20.77 1.35
C VAL A 61 7.66 -19.57 1.39
N ILE A 62 7.58 -18.73 2.42
CA ILE A 62 8.42 -17.53 2.51
C ILE A 62 9.84 -17.86 2.97
N ARG A 63 10.06 -19.04 3.57
CA ARG A 63 11.38 -19.51 4.02
C ARG A 63 12.08 -20.40 3.01
N GLN A 64 11.51 -20.59 1.82
CA GLN A 64 12.13 -21.47 0.83
C GLN A 64 13.48 -20.94 0.36
N PRO A 65 14.45 -21.83 0.11
CA PRO A 65 15.73 -21.45 -0.44
C PRO A 65 15.54 -20.63 -1.71
N GLY A 66 16.05 -19.39 -1.71
CA GLY A 66 16.00 -18.50 -2.87
C GLY A 66 14.86 -17.48 -2.88
N VAL A 67 13.72 -17.72 -2.19
CA VAL A 67 12.59 -16.77 -2.20
C VAL A 67 12.96 -15.45 -1.53
N VAL A 68 13.32 -15.47 -0.25
CA VAL A 68 13.75 -14.26 0.47
C VAL A 68 14.99 -13.67 -0.20
N LYS A 69 15.98 -14.51 -0.55
CA LYS A 69 17.18 -14.06 -1.25
C LYS A 69 16.83 -13.26 -2.52
N ARG A 70 15.85 -13.73 -3.30
CA ARG A 70 15.40 -13.05 -4.51
C ARG A 70 14.66 -11.76 -4.19
N ILE A 71 13.75 -11.76 -3.23
CA ILE A 71 13.03 -10.55 -2.78
C ILE A 71 14.01 -9.45 -2.34
N LEU A 72 15.08 -9.81 -1.62
CA LEU A 72 16.12 -8.86 -1.19
C LEU A 72 16.88 -8.21 -2.35
N GLN A 73 16.93 -8.83 -3.54
CA GLN A 73 17.57 -8.22 -4.71
C GLN A 73 16.80 -7.03 -5.28
N TYR A 74 15.51 -6.90 -4.95
CA TYR A 74 14.70 -5.75 -5.37
C TYR A 74 15.05 -4.48 -4.60
N GLN A 75 15.62 -4.60 -3.40
CA GLN A 75 16.07 -3.46 -2.63
C GLN A 75 17.36 -2.88 -3.23
N HIS A 76 17.29 -1.64 -3.68
CA HIS A 76 18.43 -0.88 -4.14
C HIS A 76 19.34 -0.53 -2.95
N LYS A 77 20.40 -1.31 -2.75
CA LYS A 77 21.29 -1.20 -1.59
C LYS A 77 21.75 0.23 -1.25
N PRO A 78 22.13 1.10 -2.20
CA PRO A 78 22.56 2.46 -1.87
C PRO A 78 21.46 3.35 -1.28
N SER A 79 20.21 3.19 -1.71
CA SER A 79 19.12 4.10 -1.30
C SER A 79 18.11 3.46 -0.35
N GLY A 80 18.04 2.13 -0.26
CA GLY A 80 17.05 1.39 0.54
C GLY A 80 15.68 1.22 -0.13
N GLY A 81 15.42 1.94 -1.22
CA GLY A 81 14.18 1.86 -1.99
C GLY A 81 14.08 0.59 -2.84
N VAL A 82 12.88 0.23 -3.28
CA VAL A 82 12.62 -1.09 -3.89
C VAL A 82 12.03 -0.95 -5.29
N PHE A 83 12.69 -1.56 -6.27
CA PHE A 83 12.20 -1.63 -7.64
C PHE A 83 10.98 -2.55 -7.74
N ASN A 84 10.07 -2.31 -8.69
CA ASN A 84 9.00 -3.27 -8.98
C ASN A 84 9.49 -4.50 -9.76
N TYR A 85 10.53 -4.34 -10.60
CA TYR A 85 11.10 -5.37 -11.48
C TYR A 85 12.63 -5.23 -11.57
N ILE A 86 13.37 -6.35 -11.64
CA ILE A 86 14.84 -6.37 -11.67
C ILE A 86 15.44 -7.30 -12.74
N GLY A 87 14.69 -7.64 -13.80
CA GLY A 87 15.11 -8.66 -14.76
C GLY A 87 14.85 -10.08 -14.23
N ASP A 88 14.96 -11.09 -15.09
CA ASP A 88 14.70 -12.49 -14.70
C ASP A 88 15.96 -13.24 -14.21
N ASP A 89 17.17 -12.75 -14.54
CA ASP A 89 18.45 -13.35 -14.15
C ASP A 89 18.84 -12.98 -12.70
N PRO A 90 18.91 -13.94 -11.76
CA PRO A 90 19.30 -13.66 -10.37
C PRO A 90 20.75 -13.23 -10.22
N ASN A 91 21.61 -13.37 -11.24
CA ASN A 91 22.99 -12.91 -11.20
C ASN A 91 23.17 -11.51 -11.82
N HIS A 92 22.13 -10.95 -12.45
CA HIS A 92 22.20 -9.67 -13.13
C HIS A 92 20.94 -8.83 -12.85
N VAL A 93 20.98 -8.08 -11.75
CA VAL A 93 19.92 -7.13 -11.37
C VAL A 93 19.87 -5.97 -12.36
N GLN A 94 18.74 -5.80 -13.02
CA GLN A 94 18.46 -4.65 -13.88
C GLN A 94 17.91 -3.51 -13.03
N GLN A 95 18.69 -2.43 -12.90
CA GLN A 95 18.21 -1.24 -12.20
C GLN A 95 17.23 -0.46 -13.07
N GLN A 96 16.19 0.08 -12.44
CA GLN A 96 15.23 0.95 -13.09
C GLN A 96 15.59 2.43 -12.92
N PRO A 97 15.13 3.31 -13.82
CA PRO A 97 15.40 4.75 -13.72
C PRO A 97 14.71 5.43 -12.52
N ALA A 98 13.70 4.79 -11.94
CA ALA A 98 12.91 5.32 -10.84
C ALA A 98 12.52 4.24 -9.83
N ILE A 99 12.31 4.66 -8.59
CA ILE A 99 11.85 3.86 -7.46
C ILE A 99 10.59 4.53 -6.90
N GLY A 100 9.54 3.74 -6.67
CA GLY A 100 8.25 4.22 -6.14
C GLY A 100 8.01 3.80 -4.70
N SER A 101 7.12 4.52 -4.01
CA SER A 101 6.79 4.23 -2.61
C SER A 101 5.98 2.94 -2.41
N LEU A 102 5.19 2.51 -3.39
CA LEU A 102 4.32 1.34 -3.25
C LEU A 102 5.12 0.06 -2.95
N ASN A 103 6.06 -0.32 -3.83
CA ASN A 103 6.85 -1.53 -3.64
C ASN A 103 7.77 -1.43 -2.41
N THR A 104 8.31 -0.23 -2.15
CA THR A 104 9.17 0.01 -0.98
C THR A 104 8.43 -0.22 0.33
N THR A 105 7.19 0.27 0.44
CA THR A 105 6.38 0.14 1.67
C THR A 105 5.88 -1.30 1.88
N PHE A 106 5.42 -1.98 0.83
CA PHE A 106 5.04 -3.40 0.93
C PHE A 106 6.23 -4.30 1.27
N PHE A 107 7.39 -4.07 0.65
CA PHE A 107 8.64 -4.75 1.02
C PHE A 107 8.99 -4.48 2.49
N GLY A 108 8.92 -3.22 2.93
CA GLY A 108 9.18 -2.84 4.31
C GLY A 108 8.29 -3.59 5.31
N HIS A 109 6.99 -3.68 5.03
CA HIS A 109 6.07 -4.48 5.85
C HIS A 109 6.41 -5.98 5.86
N LEU A 110 6.83 -6.55 4.73
CA LEU A 110 7.31 -7.94 4.72
C LEU A 110 8.56 -8.10 5.59
N MET A 111 9.52 -7.17 5.49
CA MET A 111 10.75 -7.23 6.30
C MET A 111 10.45 -7.14 7.79
N LEU A 112 9.49 -6.29 8.20
CA LEU A 112 9.00 -6.27 9.58
C LEU A 112 8.41 -7.62 10.00
N ALA A 113 7.56 -8.24 9.16
CA ALA A 113 6.96 -9.53 9.47
C ALA A 113 7.98 -10.69 9.53
N LEU A 114 9.13 -10.55 8.87
CA LEU A 114 10.23 -11.51 8.89
C LEU A 114 11.32 -11.17 9.93
N ASP A 115 11.13 -10.12 10.73
CA ASP A 115 12.14 -9.56 11.66
C ASP A 115 13.49 -9.25 10.98
N MET A 116 13.44 -8.80 9.71
CA MET A 116 14.59 -8.37 8.92
C MET A 116 14.86 -6.88 9.15
N ARG A 117 15.39 -6.58 10.33
CA ARG A 117 15.51 -5.23 10.86
C ARG A 117 16.28 -4.25 9.95
N SER A 118 17.43 -4.66 9.41
CA SER A 118 18.28 -3.76 8.60
C SER A 118 17.58 -3.36 7.30
N GLU A 119 16.95 -4.32 6.65
CA GLU A 119 16.24 -4.16 5.38
C GLU A 119 14.96 -3.35 5.56
N ALA A 120 14.24 -3.57 6.67
CA ALA A 120 13.12 -2.73 7.07
C ALA A 120 13.60 -1.28 7.29
N LEU A 121 14.60 -1.03 8.14
CA LEU A 121 15.08 0.33 8.37
C LEU A 121 15.54 1.03 7.09
N ALA A 122 16.23 0.33 6.18
CA ALA A 122 16.65 0.90 4.91
C ALA A 122 15.45 1.32 4.02
N ALA A 123 14.39 0.50 3.96
CA ALA A 123 13.16 0.88 3.27
C ALA A 123 12.46 2.07 3.97
N GLY A 124 12.43 2.09 5.29
CA GLY A 124 11.90 3.21 6.09
C GLY A 124 12.61 4.52 5.81
N GLU A 125 13.94 4.51 5.79
CA GLU A 125 14.76 5.69 5.49
C GLU A 125 14.52 6.20 4.07
N TRP A 126 14.35 5.31 3.10
CA TRP A 126 13.98 5.71 1.73
C TRP A 126 12.62 6.42 1.72
N VAL A 127 11.61 5.87 2.40
CA VAL A 127 10.26 6.46 2.45
C VAL A 127 10.29 7.81 3.17
N ARG A 128 11.03 7.93 4.28
CA ARG A 128 11.23 9.19 4.98
C ARG A 128 11.89 10.24 4.07
N ALA A 129 12.97 9.87 3.39
CA ALA A 129 13.66 10.75 2.44
C ALA A 129 12.75 11.19 1.28
N TRP A 130 11.87 10.30 0.81
CA TRP A 130 10.85 10.62 -0.20
C TRP A 130 9.82 11.64 0.29
N VAL A 131 9.35 11.51 1.54
CA VAL A 131 8.46 12.50 2.17
C VAL A 131 9.18 13.84 2.32
N ASP A 132 10.43 13.82 2.79
CA ASP A 132 11.24 15.03 2.98
C ASP A 132 11.50 15.77 1.66
N ALA A 133 11.85 15.03 0.60
CA ALA A 133 12.04 15.61 -0.72
C ALA A 133 10.74 16.24 -1.27
N ASN A 134 9.57 15.71 -0.89
CA ASN A 134 8.27 16.26 -1.25
C ASN A 134 7.77 17.38 -0.33
N ARG A 135 8.48 17.79 0.72
CA ARG A 135 7.93 18.67 1.78
C ARG A 135 7.28 19.95 1.27
N ASP A 136 7.96 20.67 0.37
CA ASP A 136 7.41 21.89 -0.24
C ASP A 136 6.25 21.59 -1.20
N CYS A 137 6.32 20.46 -1.92
CA CYS A 137 5.25 20.00 -2.79
C CYS A 137 4.00 19.67 -1.99
N LEU A 138 4.15 18.94 -0.87
CA LEU A 138 3.06 18.58 0.04
C LEU A 138 2.39 19.86 0.54
N ALA A 139 3.15 20.85 0.99
CA ALA A 139 2.61 22.15 1.40
C ALA A 139 1.76 22.80 0.28
N ALA A 140 2.24 22.75 -0.96
CA ALA A 140 1.54 23.23 -2.15
C ALA A 140 0.38 22.34 -2.65
N GLY A 141 0.10 21.21 -1.99
CA GLY A 141 -0.98 20.29 -2.36
C GLY A 141 -0.62 19.35 -3.52
N LEU A 142 0.65 18.99 -3.64
CA LEU A 142 1.21 18.07 -4.64
C LEU A 142 2.09 17.00 -3.96
N LEU A 143 2.15 15.82 -4.56
CA LEU A 143 3.02 14.72 -4.14
C LEU A 143 3.52 13.99 -5.39
N TYR A 144 4.83 13.96 -5.60
CA TYR A 144 5.45 13.11 -6.62
C TYR A 144 5.72 11.73 -6.04
N THR A 145 5.42 10.68 -6.79
CA THR A 145 5.33 9.31 -6.25
C THR A 145 6.64 8.52 -6.36
N GLN A 146 7.65 9.09 -7.02
CA GLN A 146 8.88 8.40 -7.41
C GLN A 146 10.13 9.25 -7.18
N MET A 147 11.26 8.57 -6.92
CA MET A 147 12.60 9.15 -6.91
C MET A 147 13.53 8.38 -7.84
N THR A 148 14.56 9.03 -8.36
CA THR A 148 15.67 8.36 -9.02
C THR A 148 16.46 7.52 -8.01
N PRO A 149 17.23 6.51 -8.43
CA PRO A 149 18.15 5.79 -7.55
C PRO A 149 19.16 6.69 -6.82
N GLY A 150 19.45 7.87 -7.39
CA GLY A 150 20.31 8.90 -6.80
C GLY A 150 19.63 9.78 -5.74
N GLY A 151 18.32 9.63 -5.52
CA GLY A 151 17.60 10.35 -4.47
C GLY A 151 16.94 11.66 -4.93
N GLU A 152 16.74 11.87 -6.23
CA GLU A 152 16.06 13.06 -6.76
C GLU A 152 14.59 12.76 -7.05
N LEU A 153 13.68 13.69 -6.75
CA LEU A 153 12.27 13.53 -7.14
C LEU A 153 12.12 13.49 -8.66
N VAL A 154 11.36 12.51 -9.15
CA VAL A 154 10.97 12.45 -10.55
C VAL A 154 9.79 13.40 -10.77
N THR A 155 10.08 14.56 -11.35
CA THR A 155 9.09 15.65 -11.54
C THR A 155 8.66 15.84 -12.99
N GLN A 156 9.38 15.26 -13.95
CA GLN A 156 8.96 15.26 -15.35
C GLN A 156 7.80 14.28 -15.55
N ILE A 157 6.65 14.80 -15.95
CA ILE A 157 5.42 14.03 -16.22
C ILE A 157 5.07 14.22 -17.69
N GLY A 158 5.16 13.14 -18.46
CA GLY A 158 4.72 13.10 -19.85
C GLY A 158 3.20 12.99 -20.00
N PRO A 159 2.68 13.07 -21.24
CA PRO A 159 1.28 12.81 -21.56
C PRO A 159 0.83 11.44 -21.03
N GLY A 160 -0.35 11.38 -20.41
CA GLY A 160 -0.89 10.16 -19.81
C GLY A 160 -0.22 9.68 -18.51
N GLU A 161 0.99 10.12 -18.17
CA GLU A 161 1.77 9.51 -17.09
C GLU A 161 1.40 9.99 -15.68
N ARG A 162 0.47 10.95 -15.58
CA ARG A 162 0.20 11.62 -14.31
C ARG A 162 -0.29 10.65 -13.25
N ILE A 163 -1.16 9.71 -13.64
CA ILE A 163 -1.82 8.80 -12.71
C ILE A 163 -0.80 8.06 -11.84
N GLY A 164 0.29 7.57 -12.43
CA GLY A 164 1.36 6.86 -11.73
C GLY A 164 2.49 7.71 -11.16
N LYS A 165 2.52 9.03 -11.46
CA LYS A 165 3.65 9.91 -11.09
C LYS A 165 3.28 11.03 -10.12
N ARG A 166 1.99 11.34 -9.94
CA ARG A 166 1.57 12.48 -9.11
C ARG A 166 0.21 12.28 -8.44
N VAL A 167 0.15 12.69 -7.18
CA VAL A 167 -1.08 12.89 -6.42
C VAL A 167 -1.22 14.39 -6.09
N ASP A 168 -2.41 14.96 -6.27
CA ASP A 168 -2.70 16.38 -6.00
C ASP A 168 -4.06 16.60 -5.34
N LEU A 169 -4.27 17.79 -4.76
CA LEU A 169 -5.54 18.14 -4.09
C LEU A 169 -6.69 18.49 -5.05
N GLN A 170 -6.49 18.41 -6.38
CA GLN A 170 -7.45 18.91 -7.36
C GLN A 170 -8.21 17.79 -8.06
N ARG A 171 -7.58 16.62 -8.24
CA ARG A 171 -8.17 15.52 -9.01
C ARG A 171 -8.79 14.45 -8.12
N PRO A 172 -10.02 13.97 -8.44
CA PRO A 172 -10.66 12.93 -7.66
C PRO A 172 -10.09 11.52 -7.88
N LYS A 173 -9.49 11.23 -9.04
CA LYS A 173 -9.09 9.87 -9.44
C LYS A 173 -7.58 9.79 -9.65
N GLN A 174 -6.90 9.20 -8.68
CA GLN A 174 -5.43 9.17 -8.59
C GLN A 174 -4.97 7.92 -7.85
N GLU A 175 -3.67 7.70 -7.82
CA GLU A 175 -3.04 6.59 -7.10
C GLU A 175 -2.80 6.95 -5.62
N PHE A 176 -3.87 7.08 -4.83
CA PHE A 176 -3.78 7.46 -3.41
C PHE A 176 -3.07 6.42 -2.53
N TRP A 177 -2.80 5.22 -3.06
CA TRP A 177 -2.03 4.20 -2.35
C TRP A 177 -0.65 4.67 -1.92
N HIS A 178 -0.02 5.58 -2.66
CA HIS A 178 1.28 6.13 -2.27
C HIS A 178 1.29 6.80 -0.91
N VAL A 179 0.22 7.53 -0.58
CA VAL A 179 0.06 8.21 0.73
C VAL A 179 -0.24 7.17 1.80
N GLY A 180 -1.22 6.31 1.53
CA GLY A 180 -1.74 5.37 2.51
C GLY A 180 -0.75 4.30 2.95
N THR A 181 -0.06 3.66 2.01
CA THR A 181 0.88 2.57 2.34
C THR A 181 2.15 3.10 3.00
N ALA A 182 2.59 4.32 2.64
CA ALA A 182 3.70 4.98 3.30
C ALA A 182 3.36 5.35 4.76
N MET A 183 2.16 5.91 4.98
CA MET A 183 1.68 6.22 6.33
C MET A 183 1.58 4.95 7.19
N ALA A 184 0.97 3.88 6.66
CA ALA A 184 0.86 2.60 7.36
C ALA A 184 2.24 2.05 7.74
N TYR A 185 3.16 2.02 6.77
CA TYR A 185 4.48 1.44 6.98
C TYR A 185 5.30 2.21 8.00
N LEU A 186 5.33 3.54 7.89
CA LEU A 186 6.08 4.38 8.81
C LEU A 186 5.53 4.32 10.25
N ALA A 187 4.21 4.28 10.42
CA ALA A 187 3.58 4.12 11.72
C ALA A 187 3.92 2.75 12.35
N VAL A 188 3.79 1.67 11.58
CA VAL A 188 4.13 0.32 12.07
C VAL A 188 5.64 0.17 12.33
N LEU A 189 6.49 0.80 11.51
CA LEU A 189 7.94 0.82 11.74
C LEU A 189 8.28 1.52 13.06
N TYR A 190 7.67 2.69 13.34
CA TYR A 190 7.81 3.38 14.63
C TYR A 190 7.45 2.44 15.80
N ASP A 191 6.27 1.81 15.71
CA ASP A 191 5.76 0.91 16.73
C ASP A 191 6.69 -0.27 16.99
N VAL A 192 7.14 -0.95 15.93
CA VAL A 192 8.09 -2.07 16.04
C VAL A 192 9.44 -1.62 16.61
N MET A 193 9.95 -0.46 16.19
CA MET A 193 11.19 0.09 16.72
C MET A 193 11.12 0.27 18.24
N CYS A 194 10.05 0.87 18.75
CA CYS A 194 9.88 1.14 20.17
C CYS A 194 9.54 -0.12 20.97
N THR A 195 8.65 -0.99 20.46
CA THR A 195 8.07 -2.09 21.26
C THR A 195 8.82 -3.42 21.13
N GLN A 196 9.44 -3.70 19.97
CA GLN A 196 10.06 -5.00 19.70
C GLN A 196 11.59 -4.90 19.63
N TRP A 197 12.10 -3.81 19.06
CA TRP A 197 13.55 -3.60 18.93
C TRP A 197 14.16 -2.79 20.07
N ASP A 198 13.35 -2.32 21.02
CA ASP A 198 13.75 -1.54 22.20
C ASP A 198 14.59 -0.30 21.84
N GLU A 199 14.24 0.34 20.72
CA GLU A 199 14.88 1.58 20.29
C GLU A 199 14.25 2.79 20.99
N ALA A 200 15.11 3.75 21.32
CA ALA A 200 14.68 5.01 21.92
C ALA A 200 13.72 5.77 20.99
N GLU A 201 12.69 6.38 21.58
CA GLU A 201 11.66 7.13 20.83
C GLU A 201 12.28 8.15 19.89
N GLU A 202 13.33 8.86 20.32
CA GLU A 202 14.00 9.89 19.52
C GLU A 202 14.53 9.37 18.19
N LYS A 203 14.89 8.09 18.13
CA LYS A 203 15.37 7.44 16.91
C LYS A 203 14.22 6.98 16.01
N ALA A 204 13.09 6.57 16.59
CA ALA A 204 11.90 6.17 15.85
C ALA A 204 11.09 7.38 15.34
N ARG A 205 11.16 8.50 16.07
CA ARG A 205 10.35 9.70 15.86
C ARG A 205 10.36 10.24 14.43
N PRO A 206 11.49 10.29 13.70
CA PRO A 206 11.51 10.79 12.33
C PRO A 206 10.59 10.02 11.37
N PHE A 207 10.32 8.73 11.62
CA PHE A 207 9.39 7.94 10.80
C PHE A 207 7.94 8.33 11.08
N LEU A 208 7.58 8.52 12.36
CA LEU A 208 6.25 9.00 12.74
C LEU A 208 5.99 10.42 12.22
N ASP A 209 6.96 11.32 12.31
CA ASP A 209 6.82 12.69 11.79
C ASP A 209 6.58 12.70 10.27
N ALA A 210 7.21 11.78 9.52
CA ALA A 210 6.94 11.61 8.10
C ALA A 210 5.52 11.06 7.82
N ALA A 211 5.01 10.14 8.66
CA ALA A 211 3.63 9.67 8.57
C ALA A 211 2.62 10.81 8.85
N LEU A 212 2.91 11.67 9.83
CA LEU A 212 2.09 12.84 10.16
C LEU A 212 2.08 13.88 9.04
N ALA A 213 3.20 14.10 8.35
CA ALA A 213 3.23 14.97 7.18
C ALA A 213 2.31 14.47 6.05
N LEU A 214 2.22 13.14 5.85
CA LEU A 214 1.29 12.52 4.91
C LEU A 214 -0.17 12.66 5.37
N LEU A 215 -0.43 12.58 6.67
CA LEU A 215 -1.76 12.84 7.24
C LEU A 215 -2.21 14.28 6.97
N ASP A 216 -1.35 15.27 7.17
CA ASP A 216 -1.67 16.69 6.92
C ASP A 216 -1.95 16.98 5.44
N PHE A 217 -1.29 16.25 4.53
CA PHE A 217 -1.61 16.28 3.11
C PHE A 217 -2.98 15.67 2.83
N GLU A 218 -3.23 14.47 3.36
CA GLU A 218 -4.48 13.74 3.16
C GLU A 218 -5.70 14.46 3.77
N ALA A 219 -5.55 15.08 4.94
CA ALA A 219 -6.63 15.81 5.61
C ALA A 219 -7.18 16.99 4.79
N ARG A 220 -6.39 17.50 3.83
CA ARG A 220 -6.78 18.57 2.89
C ARG A 220 -7.43 18.04 1.61
N MET A 221 -7.50 16.71 1.42
CA MET A 221 -8.11 16.13 0.23
C MET A 221 -9.61 16.42 0.15
N PRO A 222 -10.12 16.83 -1.01
CA PRO A 222 -11.56 17.00 -1.20
C PRO A 222 -12.32 15.67 -1.07
N LEU A 223 -13.61 15.78 -0.77
CA LEU A 223 -14.46 14.62 -0.46
C LEU A 223 -14.60 13.64 -1.65
N ASP A 224 -14.62 14.15 -2.88
CA ASP A 224 -14.78 13.35 -4.09
C ASP A 224 -13.61 12.38 -4.33
N THR A 225 -12.43 12.67 -3.76
CA THR A 225 -11.29 11.74 -3.78
C THR A 225 -11.60 10.43 -3.06
N TYR A 226 -12.44 10.45 -2.01
CA TYR A 226 -12.87 9.25 -1.25
C TYR A 226 -13.86 8.36 -2.01
N LEU A 227 -14.34 8.80 -3.18
CA LEU A 227 -15.14 7.95 -4.07
C LEU A 227 -14.26 7.09 -4.98
N TRP A 228 -12.94 7.29 -4.95
CA TRP A 228 -12.00 6.53 -5.75
C TRP A 228 -11.40 5.35 -4.96
N PRO A 229 -11.40 4.12 -5.50
CA PRO A 229 -11.06 2.95 -4.73
C PRO A 229 -9.67 2.91 -4.10
N SER A 230 -8.67 3.53 -4.73
CA SER A 230 -7.29 3.53 -4.21
C SER A 230 -7.15 4.20 -2.83
N LYS A 231 -8.17 4.94 -2.38
CA LYS A 231 -8.26 5.45 -1.01
C LYS A 231 -8.36 4.34 0.04
N CYS A 232 -8.62 3.08 -0.33
CA CYS A 232 -8.59 1.96 0.60
C CYS A 232 -7.27 1.95 1.41
N LYS A 233 -6.14 2.20 0.75
CA LYS A 233 -4.83 2.25 1.39
C LYS A 233 -4.66 3.43 2.33
N VAL A 234 -5.33 4.56 2.07
CA VAL A 234 -5.38 5.65 3.05
C VAL A 234 -6.04 5.16 4.32
N GLY A 235 -7.13 4.38 4.20
CA GLY A 235 -7.79 3.69 5.32
C GLY A 235 -6.83 2.82 6.13
N TRP A 236 -5.99 2.04 5.45
CA TRP A 236 -4.91 1.29 6.11
C TRP A 236 -3.96 2.21 6.87
N GLY A 237 -3.45 3.24 6.21
CA GLY A 237 -2.51 4.20 6.79
C GLY A 237 -3.04 4.89 8.04
N VAL A 238 -4.25 5.46 7.98
CA VAL A 238 -4.84 6.17 9.11
C VAL A 238 -5.31 5.24 10.22
N GLY A 239 -5.69 4.01 9.90
CA GLY A 239 -6.01 2.99 10.90
C GLY A 239 -4.81 2.64 11.77
N GLU A 240 -3.67 2.32 11.13
CA GLU A 240 -2.41 2.05 11.84
C GLU A 240 -1.89 3.29 12.57
N LEU A 241 -1.91 4.45 11.93
CA LEU A 241 -1.48 5.70 12.57
C LEU A 241 -2.33 6.03 13.80
N LEU A 242 -3.65 5.88 13.72
CA LEU A 242 -4.54 6.13 14.86
C LEU A 242 -4.22 5.19 16.02
N ARG A 243 -4.05 3.90 15.74
CA ARG A 243 -3.65 2.90 16.74
C ARG A 243 -2.36 3.31 17.44
N VAL A 244 -1.31 3.60 16.66
CA VAL A 244 0.02 3.97 17.18
C VAL A 244 -0.03 5.25 18.00
N LEU A 245 -0.72 6.29 17.53
CA LEU A 245 -0.87 7.54 18.27
C LEU A 245 -1.51 7.31 19.64
N VAL A 246 -2.55 6.47 19.70
CA VAL A 246 -3.28 6.22 20.95
C VAL A 246 -2.50 5.32 21.89
N GLU A 247 -1.97 4.19 21.40
CA GLU A 247 -1.27 3.19 22.25
C GLU A 247 0.00 3.76 22.88
N HIS A 248 0.68 4.68 22.20
CA HIS A 248 1.87 5.35 22.69
C HIS A 248 1.60 6.70 23.35
N GLY A 249 0.34 7.16 23.40
CA GLY A 249 -0.01 8.47 23.97
C GLY A 249 0.61 9.66 23.24
N LEU A 250 0.70 9.58 21.91
CA LEU A 250 1.35 10.55 21.04
C LEU A 250 0.34 11.45 20.32
N GLY A 251 0.81 12.64 19.96
CA GLY A 251 0.00 13.66 19.29
C GLY A 251 -0.94 14.39 20.25
N ASP A 252 -1.43 15.56 19.82
CA ASP A 252 -2.49 16.25 20.53
C ASP A 252 -3.88 15.70 20.15
N GLU A 253 -4.90 16.11 20.91
CA GLU A 253 -6.29 15.70 20.66
C GLU A 253 -6.73 16.03 19.23
N GLU A 254 -6.25 17.15 18.68
CA GLU A 254 -6.55 17.59 17.32
C GLU A 254 -5.97 16.65 16.26
N THR A 255 -4.74 16.17 16.46
CA THR A 255 -4.09 15.20 15.58
C THR A 255 -4.84 13.87 15.60
N VAL A 256 -5.17 13.34 16.78
CA VAL A 256 -5.93 12.09 16.92
C VAL A 256 -7.31 12.22 16.26
N ARG A 257 -8.02 13.33 16.52
CA ARG A 257 -9.32 13.64 15.92
C ARG A 257 -9.23 13.72 14.40
N ARG A 258 -8.19 14.37 13.85
CA ARG A 258 -7.96 14.47 12.41
C ARG A 258 -7.71 13.10 11.78
N THR A 259 -6.89 12.26 12.40
CA THR A 259 -6.64 10.88 11.94
C THR A 259 -7.95 10.09 11.91
N TYR A 260 -8.76 10.16 12.97
CA TYR A 260 -10.08 9.54 13.00
C TYR A 260 -11.01 10.04 11.88
N GLN A 261 -11.05 11.35 11.63
CA GLN A 261 -11.92 11.91 10.58
C GLN A 261 -11.55 11.44 9.18
N VAL A 262 -10.26 11.27 8.88
CA VAL A 262 -9.84 10.67 7.62
C VAL A 262 -10.25 9.21 7.57
N ALA A 263 -10.07 8.45 8.66
CA ALA A 263 -10.50 7.06 8.75
C ALA A 263 -12.01 6.90 8.52
N GLU A 264 -12.81 7.75 9.17
CA GLU A 264 -14.27 7.81 9.01
C GLU A 264 -14.66 8.07 7.55
N ARG A 265 -14.02 9.06 6.89
CA ARG A 265 -14.31 9.36 5.48
C ARG A 265 -14.01 8.17 4.57
N VAL A 266 -12.88 7.50 4.76
CA VAL A 266 -12.57 6.29 3.97
C VAL A 266 -13.60 5.20 4.25
N ALA A 267 -13.92 4.94 5.52
CA ALA A 267 -14.90 3.94 5.92
C ALA A 267 -16.27 4.16 5.28
N VAL A 268 -16.78 5.40 5.35
CA VAL A 268 -18.09 5.76 4.80
C VAL A 268 -18.06 5.78 3.28
N PHE A 269 -17.19 6.59 2.67
CA PHE A 269 -17.28 6.93 1.25
C PHE A 269 -16.56 5.95 0.32
N THR A 270 -15.47 5.32 0.78
CA THR A 270 -14.73 4.34 -0.02
C THR A 270 -15.31 2.95 0.13
N PHE A 271 -15.65 2.54 1.36
CA PHE A 271 -16.10 1.18 1.65
C PHE A 271 -17.62 1.04 1.68
N MET A 272 -18.30 1.68 2.64
CA MET A 272 -19.74 1.45 2.88
C MET A 272 -20.62 1.94 1.71
N ASP A 273 -20.40 3.16 1.23
CA ASP A 273 -21.18 3.76 0.13
C ASP A 273 -21.00 3.02 -1.21
N ASN A 274 -19.89 2.29 -1.37
CA ASN A 274 -19.57 1.58 -2.62
C ASN A 274 -19.83 0.07 -2.52
N GLN A 275 -20.31 -0.43 -1.37
CA GLN A 275 -20.60 -1.85 -1.18
C GLN A 275 -21.85 -2.28 -1.96
N LEU A 276 -21.77 -3.45 -2.59
CA LEU A 276 -22.86 -4.03 -3.35
C LEU A 276 -23.84 -4.78 -2.44
N PRO A 277 -25.10 -5.04 -2.88
CA PRO A 277 -26.11 -5.71 -2.05
C PRO A 277 -25.71 -7.10 -1.52
N HIS A 278 -24.77 -7.78 -2.17
CA HIS A 278 -24.23 -9.06 -1.72
C HIS A 278 -23.07 -8.94 -0.71
N GLY A 279 -22.74 -7.72 -0.25
CA GLY A 279 -21.69 -7.45 0.73
C GLY A 279 -20.26 -7.35 0.18
N GLY A 280 -20.08 -7.54 -1.13
CA GLY A 280 -18.78 -7.37 -1.79
C GLY A 280 -18.67 -6.04 -2.54
N TRP A 281 -17.61 -5.89 -3.33
CA TRP A 281 -17.38 -4.71 -4.17
C TRP A 281 -17.21 -5.10 -5.63
N ALA A 282 -17.40 -4.12 -6.52
CA ALA A 282 -17.24 -4.33 -7.95
C ALA A 282 -15.78 -4.65 -8.31
N GLY A 283 -15.58 -5.37 -9.41
CA GLY A 283 -14.28 -5.44 -10.06
C GLY A 283 -13.79 -4.04 -10.48
N MET A 284 -12.48 -3.84 -10.46
CA MET A 284 -11.87 -2.54 -10.67
C MET A 284 -10.94 -2.52 -11.87
N HIS A 285 -11.02 -1.45 -12.63
CA HIS A 285 -10.16 -1.09 -13.75
C HIS A 285 -9.32 0.13 -13.35
N TYR A 286 -8.11 -0.10 -12.84
CA TYR A 286 -7.17 0.96 -12.53
C TYR A 286 -6.51 1.46 -13.82
N PRO A 287 -6.71 2.74 -14.22
CA PRO A 287 -6.15 3.27 -15.44
C PRO A 287 -4.63 3.36 -15.36
N LEU A 288 -3.94 2.96 -16.43
CA LEU A 288 -2.49 3.14 -16.58
C LEU A 288 -2.13 4.51 -17.19
N SER A 289 -3.14 5.26 -17.65
CA SER A 289 -3.00 6.61 -18.20
C SER A 289 -4.18 7.49 -17.80
N ASP A 290 -3.95 8.79 -17.58
CA ASP A 290 -5.04 9.76 -17.33
C ASP A 290 -5.72 10.29 -18.59
N GLU A 291 -5.33 9.78 -19.78
CA GLU A 291 -5.88 10.20 -21.09
C GLU A 291 -6.88 9.19 -21.69
N ILE A 292 -7.10 8.06 -21.03
CA ILE A 292 -7.95 6.98 -21.53
C ILE A 292 -9.39 7.13 -21.03
N PRO A 293 -10.41 6.71 -21.81
CA PRO A 293 -11.81 6.87 -21.42
C PRO A 293 -12.18 6.17 -20.11
N GLU A 294 -11.45 5.11 -19.73
CA GLU A 294 -11.65 4.36 -18.49
C GLU A 294 -11.43 5.21 -17.23
N ILE A 295 -10.73 6.36 -17.33
CA ILE A 295 -10.67 7.35 -16.24
C ILE A 295 -12.07 7.84 -15.85
N ALA A 296 -13.08 7.71 -16.71
CA ALA A 296 -14.46 8.08 -16.44
C ALA A 296 -15.22 7.05 -15.58
N TYR A 297 -14.72 5.82 -15.41
CA TYR A 297 -15.41 4.78 -14.63
C TYR A 297 -15.75 5.22 -13.21
N SER A 298 -16.90 4.77 -12.70
CA SER A 298 -17.37 5.07 -11.35
C SER A 298 -17.74 3.78 -10.64
N TYR A 299 -17.20 3.65 -9.43
CA TYR A 299 -17.39 2.49 -8.56
C TYR A 299 -18.49 2.70 -7.52
N LYS A 300 -19.12 3.89 -7.49
CA LYS A 300 -20.26 4.17 -6.65
C LYS A 300 -21.54 3.61 -7.29
N PRO A 301 -22.25 2.67 -6.64
CA PRO A 301 -23.53 2.20 -7.13
C PRO A 301 -24.56 3.33 -7.10
N LEU A 302 -25.17 3.64 -8.25
CA LEU A 302 -26.28 4.58 -8.34
C LEU A 302 -27.54 3.81 -8.73
N LYS A 303 -28.51 3.70 -7.80
CA LYS A 303 -29.76 2.93 -8.01
C LYS A 303 -29.50 1.53 -8.57
N ASN A 304 -28.56 0.80 -7.96
CA ASN A 304 -28.10 -0.53 -8.37
C ASN A 304 -27.44 -0.60 -9.76
N THR A 305 -27.04 0.54 -10.34
CA THR A 305 -26.25 0.60 -11.57
C THR A 305 -24.83 1.01 -11.25
N LEU A 306 -23.87 0.26 -11.79
CA LEU A 306 -22.44 0.59 -11.74
C LEU A 306 -21.99 1.09 -13.11
N TRP A 307 -21.18 2.14 -13.13
CA TRP A 307 -20.56 2.66 -14.36
C TRP A 307 -19.16 2.07 -14.53
N VAL A 308 -19.09 0.74 -14.58
CA VAL A 308 -17.86 0.01 -14.84
C VAL A 308 -18.19 -1.37 -15.40
N PRO A 309 -17.41 -1.90 -16.37
CA PRO A 309 -17.54 -3.29 -16.77
C PRO A 309 -17.30 -4.25 -15.59
N PRO A 310 -18.11 -5.31 -15.43
CA PRO A 310 -17.94 -6.27 -14.33
C PRO A 310 -16.79 -7.24 -14.57
N GLU A 311 -16.33 -7.35 -15.80
CA GLU A 311 -15.30 -8.28 -16.26
C GLU A 311 -14.16 -7.54 -16.95
N ARG A 312 -13.02 -8.20 -17.03
CA ARG A 312 -11.88 -7.71 -17.81
C ARG A 312 -12.29 -7.42 -19.25
N VAL A 313 -12.30 -6.15 -19.63
CA VAL A 313 -12.41 -5.72 -21.03
C VAL A 313 -11.21 -6.17 -21.84
N ALA A 314 -11.40 -6.38 -23.15
CA ALA A 314 -10.33 -6.77 -24.07
C ALA A 314 -9.43 -5.56 -24.40
N ASN A 315 -8.11 -5.75 -24.36
CA ASN A 315 -7.08 -4.73 -24.63
C ASN A 315 -7.20 -3.41 -23.82
N PRO A 316 -7.48 -3.42 -22.50
CA PRO A 316 -7.62 -2.17 -21.78
C PRO A 316 -6.24 -1.64 -21.37
N GLN A 317 -6.07 -0.32 -21.40
CA GLN A 317 -4.93 0.34 -20.76
C GLN A 317 -5.16 0.44 -19.24
N THR A 318 -5.64 -0.65 -18.62
CA THR A 318 -6.00 -0.73 -17.20
C THR A 318 -5.49 -2.02 -16.58
N ILE A 319 -5.16 -1.98 -15.29
CA ILE A 319 -5.04 -3.18 -14.46
C ILE A 319 -6.44 -3.56 -13.97
N PHE A 320 -6.89 -4.78 -14.28
CA PHE A 320 -8.17 -5.31 -13.81
C PHE A 320 -7.97 -6.13 -12.55
N LEU A 321 -8.68 -5.78 -11.47
CA LEU A 321 -8.77 -6.56 -10.25
C LEU A 321 -10.20 -7.09 -10.11
N PRO A 322 -10.40 -8.42 -9.97
CA PRO A 322 -11.72 -8.99 -9.80
C PRO A 322 -12.35 -8.57 -8.45
N GLY A 323 -13.68 -8.61 -8.38
CA GLY A 323 -14.43 -8.17 -7.19
C GLY A 323 -14.06 -8.94 -5.92
N GLU A 324 -13.66 -10.21 -6.04
CA GLU A 324 -13.17 -11.03 -4.93
C GLU A 324 -11.84 -10.53 -4.37
N GLU A 325 -10.91 -10.11 -5.24
CA GLU A 325 -9.63 -9.54 -4.85
C GLU A 325 -9.85 -8.21 -4.15
N ILE A 326 -10.66 -7.32 -4.73
CA ILE A 326 -11.04 -6.04 -4.13
C ILE A 326 -11.73 -6.22 -2.79
N THR A 327 -12.64 -7.18 -2.67
CA THR A 327 -13.33 -7.47 -1.41
C THR A 327 -12.31 -7.92 -0.35
N GLY A 328 -11.37 -8.78 -0.73
CA GLY A 328 -10.31 -9.23 0.17
C GLY A 328 -9.38 -8.12 0.61
N GLU A 329 -9.04 -7.21 -0.30
CA GLU A 329 -8.28 -5.99 -0.06
C GLU A 329 -9.02 -5.11 0.95
N PHE A 330 -10.23 -4.64 0.59
CA PHE A 330 -11.02 -3.70 1.39
C PHE A 330 -11.29 -4.19 2.81
N LEU A 331 -11.59 -5.48 2.99
CA LEU A 331 -11.75 -6.06 4.33
C LEU A 331 -10.47 -5.95 5.17
N GLY A 332 -9.29 -6.06 4.55
CA GLY A 332 -8.00 -5.86 5.20
C GLY A 332 -7.78 -4.42 5.67
N GLU A 333 -8.08 -3.45 4.82
CA GLU A 333 -7.92 -2.04 5.20
C GLU A 333 -9.01 -1.56 6.17
N MET A 334 -10.24 -2.06 6.03
CA MET A 334 -11.30 -1.85 7.02
C MET A 334 -10.90 -2.39 8.40
N LYS A 335 -10.22 -3.54 8.46
CA LYS A 335 -9.74 -4.09 9.73
C LYS A 335 -8.74 -3.17 10.42
N SER A 336 -7.89 -2.50 9.65
CA SER A 336 -6.93 -1.53 10.19
C SER A 336 -7.66 -0.32 10.80
N ILE A 337 -8.70 0.18 10.13
CA ILE A 337 -9.56 1.25 10.67
C ILE A 337 -10.25 0.78 11.96
N GLU A 338 -10.85 -0.42 11.94
CA GLU A 338 -11.53 -1.02 13.10
C GLU A 338 -10.60 -1.07 14.31
N GLN A 339 -9.37 -1.55 14.13
CA GLN A 339 -8.36 -1.65 15.20
C GLN A 339 -7.96 -0.26 15.73
N GLY A 340 -7.69 0.71 14.86
CA GLY A 340 -7.36 2.07 15.28
C GLY A 340 -8.50 2.73 16.06
N VAL A 341 -9.74 2.59 15.59
CA VAL A 341 -10.92 3.15 16.27
C VAL A 341 -11.16 2.46 17.60
N ALA A 342 -11.00 1.13 17.67
CA ALA A 342 -11.12 0.38 18.92
C ALA A 342 -10.09 0.85 19.96
N ALA A 343 -8.82 1.02 19.55
CA ALA A 343 -7.78 1.57 20.43
C ALA A 343 -8.17 2.94 20.98
N TRP A 344 -8.63 3.85 20.10
CA TRP A 344 -9.08 5.19 20.48
C TRP A 344 -10.26 5.20 21.46
N LEU A 345 -11.27 4.35 21.23
CA LEU A 345 -12.42 4.22 22.11
C LEU A 345 -12.04 3.69 23.50
N MET A 346 -11.15 2.69 23.56
CA MET A 346 -10.62 2.16 24.82
C MET A 346 -9.86 3.23 25.60
N ALA A 347 -8.97 3.98 24.96
CA ALA A 347 -8.23 5.06 25.61
C ALA A 347 -9.11 6.23 26.08
N SER A 348 -10.24 6.47 25.42
CA SER A 348 -11.19 7.53 25.75
C SER A 348 -12.21 7.14 26.84
N GLY A 349 -12.17 5.90 27.35
CA GLY A 349 -13.14 5.39 28.31
C GLY A 349 -14.57 5.23 27.76
N ARG A 350 -14.70 5.12 26.44
CA ARG A 350 -15.97 4.94 25.70
C ARG A 350 -16.03 3.49 25.17
N SER A 351 -16.29 2.51 26.05
CA SER A 351 -16.51 1.10 25.67
C SER A 351 -17.98 0.77 25.47
#